data_AF-A0A3P9KW98-F1
#
_entry.id   AF-A0A3P9KW98-F1
#
_cell.length_a   1.000
_cell.length_b   1.000
_cell.length_c   1.000
_cell.angle_alpha   90.00
_cell.angle_beta   90.00
_cell.angle_gamma   90.00
#
_symmetry.space_group_name_H-M   'P 1'
#
loop_
_entity.id
_entity.type
_entity.pdbx_description
1 polymer ?
#
loop_
_entity_poly.entity_id
_entity_poly.type
_entity_poly.pdbx_seq_one_letter_code
_entity_poly.pdbx_strand_id
1 'polypeptide(L)'
;MDNRKPRRELSQDIRNKIIDKHRKGKGYKTISKQLEVPVTTVAHIIQKTHGTVANLTGRGRKREIDDKVRKRIVGTVSKEPRTTSKDVKGELLNQGTSVSDRTIRGCLSQSGLHGRRPRRTPLLKGNHKKARLEFAKMHVDKPQSFWENVLWTDETKLELFGKTHQLYVRRLKNEANNEKNTVPTVKHGGGSVLFWGCFAASATGCLEVVQGQMKSQDYQGILDRNVLPSVRKIGLSRRSWVFQQDNGPKHTAKNTQEWLREKRWTILKWPSMSPDLNPIEH
;
A
#
# COMPACT_ATOMS: atom_id res chain seq x y z
N MET A 1 57.79 -10.98 -26.09
CA MET A 1 56.58 -10.15 -25.90
C MET A 1 55.38 -10.94 -26.40
N ASP A 2 54.56 -11.48 -25.50
CA ASP A 2 53.41 -12.33 -25.84
C ASP A 2 52.26 -11.44 -26.32
N ASN A 3 52.15 -11.28 -27.64
CA ASN A 3 51.23 -10.34 -28.30
C ASN A 3 49.80 -10.94 -28.41
N ARG A 4 49.27 -11.51 -27.32
CA ARG A 4 47.94 -12.11 -27.30
C ARG A 4 46.88 -11.01 -27.25
N LYS A 5 46.21 -10.77 -28.38
CA LYS A 5 44.98 -9.96 -28.45
C LYS A 5 44.00 -10.39 -27.35
N PRO A 6 43.34 -9.45 -26.64
CA PRO A 6 42.37 -9.78 -25.61
C PRO A 6 41.27 -10.69 -26.18
N ARG A 7 40.93 -11.76 -25.46
CA ARG A 7 39.85 -12.70 -25.83
C ARG A 7 38.51 -11.96 -25.80
N ARG A 8 38.14 -11.35 -26.92
CA ARG A 8 36.82 -10.74 -27.11
C ARG A 8 35.86 -11.80 -27.67
N GLU A 9 34.68 -11.88 -27.08
CA GLU A 9 33.63 -12.75 -27.61
C GLU A 9 33.22 -12.30 -29.01
N LEU A 10 33.04 -13.26 -29.92
CA LEU A 10 32.54 -12.98 -31.28
C LEU A 10 31.08 -12.52 -31.21
N SER A 11 30.75 -11.46 -31.95
CA SER A 11 29.38 -10.97 -32.09
C SER A 11 28.46 -12.02 -32.72
N GLN A 12 27.16 -11.90 -32.45
CA GLN A 12 26.15 -12.82 -32.98
C GLN A 12 26.13 -12.83 -34.51
N ASP A 13 26.37 -11.67 -35.14
CA ASP A 13 26.43 -11.54 -36.61
C ASP A 13 27.58 -12.32 -37.23
N ILE A 14 28.77 -12.29 -36.61
CA ILE A 14 29.92 -13.04 -37.12
C ILE A 14 29.67 -14.55 -36.97
N ARG A 15 29.03 -14.98 -35.88
CA ARG A 15 28.65 -16.38 -35.68
C ARG A 15 27.59 -16.84 -36.68
N ASN A 16 26.59 -16.00 -36.99
CA ASN A 16 25.62 -16.27 -38.05
C ASN A 16 26.30 -16.44 -39.41
N LYS A 17 27.23 -15.54 -39.76
CA LYS A 17 28.01 -15.62 -41.00
C LYS A 17 28.86 -16.89 -41.09
N ILE A 18 29.39 -17.39 -39.98
CA ILE A 18 30.13 -18.67 -39.92
C ILE A 18 29.20 -19.82 -40.30
N ILE A 19 28.00 -19.86 -39.71
CA ILE A 19 27.02 -20.93 -39.94
C ILE A 19 26.50 -20.90 -41.37
N ASP A 20 26.15 -19.73 -41.90
CA ASP A 20 25.68 -19.58 -43.28
C ASP A 20 26.73 -20.03 -44.30
N LYS A 21 28.00 -19.69 -44.07
CA LYS A 21 29.10 -20.13 -44.94
C LYS A 21 29.33 -21.63 -44.87
N HIS A 22 29.15 -22.23 -43.69
CA HIS A 22 29.25 -23.68 -43.52
C HIS A 22 28.09 -24.42 -44.20
N ARG A 23 26.85 -23.92 -44.07
CA ARG A 23 25.67 -24.44 -44.79
C ARG A 23 25.83 -24.39 -46.30
N LYS A 24 26.55 -23.38 -46.82
CA LYS A 24 26.93 -23.25 -48.24
C LYS A 24 28.10 -24.17 -48.66
N GLY A 25 28.50 -25.14 -47.82
CA GLY A 25 29.52 -26.14 -48.14
C GLY A 25 30.97 -25.67 -48.01
N LYS A 26 31.24 -24.49 -47.44
CA LYS A 26 32.62 -24.01 -47.26
C LYS A 26 33.32 -24.75 -46.12
N GLY A 27 34.56 -25.19 -46.36
CA GLY A 27 35.42 -25.81 -45.34
C GLY A 27 35.92 -24.84 -44.26
N TYR A 28 36.28 -25.37 -43.09
CA TYR A 28 36.64 -24.57 -41.91
C TYR A 28 37.80 -23.59 -42.12
N LYS A 29 38.85 -24.00 -42.85
CA LYS A 29 40.00 -23.15 -43.16
C LYS A 29 39.61 -21.94 -44.04
N THR A 30 38.69 -22.15 -44.98
CA THR A 30 38.18 -21.11 -45.88
C THR A 30 37.33 -20.09 -45.12
N ILE A 31 36.47 -20.56 -44.21
CA ILE A 31 35.64 -19.70 -43.36
C ILE A 31 36.52 -18.87 -42.42
N SER A 32 37.52 -19.50 -41.81
CA SER A 32 38.51 -18.86 -40.94
C SER A 32 39.23 -17.70 -41.65
N LYS A 33 39.77 -17.94 -42.85
CA LYS A 33 40.47 -16.91 -43.64
C LYS A 33 39.54 -15.77 -44.08
N GLN A 34 38.29 -16.06 -44.43
CA GLN A 34 37.34 -15.05 -44.90
C GLN A 34 36.73 -14.17 -43.81
N LEU A 35 36.74 -14.63 -42.55
CA LEU A 35 36.14 -13.91 -41.42
C LEU A 35 37.18 -13.48 -40.38
N GLU A 36 38.47 -13.76 -40.63
CA GLU A 36 39.58 -13.51 -39.69
C GLU A 36 39.35 -14.11 -38.30
N VAL A 37 38.69 -15.27 -38.25
CA VAL A 37 38.40 -16.00 -37.01
C VAL A 37 39.27 -17.25 -36.94
N PRO A 38 39.88 -17.61 -35.80
CA PRO A 38 40.65 -18.84 -35.67
C PRO A 38 39.84 -20.09 -36.07
N VAL A 39 40.50 -21.03 -36.77
CA VAL A 39 39.87 -22.28 -37.25
C VAL A 39 39.23 -23.08 -36.11
N THR A 40 39.86 -23.09 -34.93
CA THR A 40 39.33 -23.75 -33.72
C THR A 40 38.02 -23.12 -33.25
N THR A 41 37.88 -21.80 -33.35
CA THR A 41 36.66 -21.10 -32.99
C THR A 41 35.54 -21.34 -34.02
N VAL A 42 35.88 -21.40 -35.30
CA VAL A 42 34.95 -21.81 -36.37
C VAL A 42 34.41 -23.21 -36.10
N ALA A 43 35.29 -24.17 -35.83
CA ALA A 43 34.91 -25.55 -35.49
C ALA A 43 34.05 -25.59 -34.21
N HIS A 44 34.44 -24.87 -33.15
CA HIS A 44 33.68 -24.83 -31.90
C HIS A 44 32.28 -24.25 -32.08
N ILE A 45 32.13 -23.18 -32.87
CA ILE A 45 30.82 -22.58 -33.16
C ILE A 45 29.95 -23.60 -33.91
N ILE A 46 30.46 -24.19 -34.98
CA ILE A 46 29.72 -25.15 -35.81
C ILE A 46 29.30 -26.39 -35.00
N GLN A 47 30.20 -26.91 -34.17
CA GLN A 47 29.91 -28.07 -33.30
C GLN A 47 28.95 -27.74 -32.16
N LYS A 48 29.01 -26.52 -31.60
CA LYS A 48 28.21 -26.11 -30.44
C LYS A 48 26.79 -25.71 -30.82
N THR A 49 26.58 -25.18 -32.03
CA THR A 49 25.26 -24.72 -32.47
C THR A 49 24.36 -25.88 -32.88
N HIS A 50 23.81 -26.59 -31.89
CA HIS A 50 22.61 -27.42 -32.08
C HIS A 50 21.36 -26.52 -32.15
N GLY A 51 21.27 -25.68 -33.20
CA GLY A 51 20.06 -24.91 -33.51
C GLY A 51 20.02 -23.43 -33.08
N THR A 52 20.91 -22.95 -32.20
CA THR A 52 20.90 -21.54 -31.73
C THR A 52 22.29 -20.91 -31.69
N VAL A 53 22.40 -19.65 -32.15
CA VAL A 53 23.65 -18.88 -32.27
C VAL A 53 23.92 -17.97 -31.06
N ALA A 54 22.88 -17.73 -30.26
CA ALA A 54 22.96 -16.97 -29.02
C ALA A 54 23.74 -17.72 -27.94
N ASN A 55 24.41 -16.97 -27.06
CA ASN A 55 25.01 -17.52 -25.86
C ASN A 55 23.91 -18.06 -24.94
N LEU A 56 24.04 -19.31 -24.50
CA LEU A 56 23.21 -19.81 -23.41
C LEU A 56 23.59 -19.08 -22.12
N THR A 57 22.60 -18.74 -21.31
CA THR A 57 22.84 -18.21 -19.98
C THR A 57 23.65 -19.23 -19.17
N GLY A 58 24.77 -18.81 -18.59
CA GLY A 58 25.53 -19.65 -17.68
C GLY A 58 24.68 -20.09 -16.48
N ARG A 59 25.09 -21.15 -15.78
CA ARG A 59 24.37 -21.69 -14.60
C ARG A 59 24.15 -20.68 -13.46
N GLY A 60 24.86 -19.54 -13.50
CA GLY A 60 24.81 -18.53 -12.46
C GLY A 60 25.43 -19.00 -11.15
N ARG A 61 25.39 -18.14 -10.14
CA ARG A 61 25.82 -18.49 -8.78
C ARG A 61 24.78 -19.44 -8.16
N LYS A 62 25.24 -20.55 -7.55
CA LYS A 62 24.37 -21.43 -6.77
C LYS A 62 23.64 -20.62 -5.70
N ARG A 63 22.32 -20.77 -5.62
CA ARG A 63 21.49 -20.08 -4.62
C ARG A 63 21.74 -20.71 -3.25
N GLU A 64 21.88 -19.86 -2.24
CA GLU A 64 21.99 -20.26 -0.83
C GLU A 64 20.67 -20.82 -0.29
N ILE A 65 19.54 -20.43 -0.89
CA ILE A 65 18.19 -20.88 -0.53
C ILE A 65 17.65 -21.74 -1.67
N ASP A 66 17.30 -22.98 -1.34
CA ASP A 66 16.58 -23.89 -2.23
C ASP A 66 15.12 -23.44 -2.45
N ASP A 67 14.54 -23.82 -3.59
CA ASP A 67 13.18 -23.42 -3.97
C ASP A 67 12.12 -23.91 -2.97
N LYS A 68 12.34 -25.06 -2.31
CA LYS A 68 11.46 -25.56 -1.24
C LYS A 68 11.46 -24.63 -0.02
N VAL A 69 12.66 -24.21 0.41
CA VAL A 69 12.83 -23.27 1.53
C VAL A 69 12.25 -21.90 1.18
N ARG A 70 12.47 -21.44 -0.06
CA ARG A 70 11.85 -20.20 -0.57
C ARG A 70 10.33 -20.24 -0.51
N LYS A 71 9.70 -21.30 -1.02
CA LYS A 71 8.23 -21.45 -0.98
C LYS A 71 7.70 -21.40 0.45
N ARG A 72 8.40 -22.04 1.39
CA ARG A 72 8.04 -22.00 2.81
C ARG A 72 8.15 -20.59 3.39
N ILE A 73 9.27 -19.89 3.18
CA ILE A 73 9.46 -18.50 3.64
C ILE A 73 8.33 -17.60 3.12
N VAL A 74 8.03 -17.71 1.82
CA VAL A 74 6.97 -16.92 1.18
C VAL A 74 5.60 -17.29 1.76
N GLY A 75 5.34 -18.58 2.00
CA GLY A 75 4.11 -19.06 2.61
C GLY A 75 3.90 -18.52 4.03
N THR A 76 4.92 -18.62 4.89
CA THR A 76 4.89 -18.11 6.27
C THR A 76 4.59 -16.60 6.28
N VAL A 77 5.36 -15.81 5.51
CA VAL A 77 5.17 -14.34 5.47
C VAL A 77 3.86 -13.95 4.80
N SER A 78 3.34 -14.73 3.86
CA SER A 78 2.02 -14.46 3.24
C SER A 78 0.86 -14.72 4.19
N LYS A 79 0.99 -15.73 5.08
CA LYS A 79 0.03 -16.05 6.14
C LYS A 79 0.11 -15.03 7.27
N GLU A 80 1.33 -14.68 7.69
CA GLU A 80 1.62 -13.71 8.74
C GLU A 80 2.51 -12.56 8.22
N PRO A 81 1.90 -11.53 7.61
CA PRO A 81 2.62 -10.37 7.04
C PRO A 81 3.50 -9.58 8.01
N ARG A 82 3.36 -9.80 9.32
CA ARG A 82 4.13 -9.12 10.36
C ARG A 82 5.46 -9.82 10.70
N THR A 83 5.64 -11.06 10.23
CA THR A 83 6.88 -11.81 10.46
C THR A 83 8.07 -11.05 9.87
N THR A 84 9.05 -10.72 10.71
CA THR A 84 10.23 -9.98 10.31
C THR A 84 11.27 -10.90 9.67
N SER A 85 12.27 -10.34 8.99
CA SER A 85 13.37 -11.17 8.46
C SER A 85 14.17 -11.85 9.58
N LYS A 86 14.19 -11.27 10.78
CA LYS A 86 14.85 -11.84 11.97
C LYS A 86 14.09 -13.06 12.48
N ASP A 87 12.76 -12.98 12.51
CA ASP A 87 11.92 -14.11 12.93
C ASP A 87 12.10 -15.29 11.95
N VAL A 88 12.04 -15.02 10.63
CA VAL A 88 12.32 -16.03 9.60
C VAL A 88 13.74 -16.58 9.74
N LYS A 89 14.74 -15.75 10.03
CA LYS A 89 16.12 -16.20 10.24
C LYS A 89 16.23 -17.13 11.44
N GLY A 90 15.56 -16.81 12.55
CA GLY A 90 15.51 -17.66 13.74
C GLY A 90 14.88 -19.02 13.45
N GLU A 91 13.73 -19.03 12.75
CA GLU A 91 13.08 -20.28 12.32
C GLU A 91 13.99 -21.14 11.42
N LEU A 92 14.69 -20.51 10.48
CA LEU A 92 15.61 -21.22 9.58
C LEU A 92 16.84 -21.76 10.32
N LEU A 93 17.37 -20.99 11.28
CA LEU A 93 18.50 -21.40 12.10
C LEU A 93 18.14 -22.62 12.96
N ASN A 94 16.95 -22.64 13.56
CA ASN A 94 16.44 -23.78 14.34
C ASN A 94 16.30 -25.07 13.50
N GLN A 95 16.25 -24.94 12.18
CA GLN A 95 16.15 -26.05 11.23
C GLN A 95 17.48 -26.35 10.53
N GLY A 96 18.59 -25.80 11.05
CA GLY A 96 19.94 -26.04 10.53
C GLY A 96 20.32 -25.23 9.28
N THR A 97 19.49 -24.26 8.87
CA THR A 97 19.76 -23.41 7.70
C THR A 97 20.20 -22.02 8.15
N SER A 98 21.51 -21.75 8.07
CA SER A 98 22.05 -20.42 8.33
C SER A 98 21.95 -19.56 7.06
N VAL A 99 21.21 -18.46 7.14
CA VAL A 99 21.07 -17.49 6.04
C VAL A 99 21.13 -16.06 6.58
N SER A 100 21.62 -15.14 5.76
CA SER A 100 21.62 -13.72 6.11
C SER A 100 20.23 -13.09 5.99
N ASP A 101 19.94 -12.07 6.81
CA ASP A 101 18.74 -11.24 6.69
C ASP A 101 18.59 -10.59 5.30
N ARG A 102 19.72 -10.34 4.63
CA ARG A 102 19.75 -9.78 3.26
C ARG A 102 19.26 -10.81 2.25
N THR A 103 19.67 -12.07 2.38
CA THR A 103 19.23 -13.18 1.52
C THR A 103 17.72 -13.38 1.66
N ILE A 104 17.19 -13.38 2.89
CA ILE A 104 15.74 -13.47 3.15
C ILE A 104 14.98 -12.29 2.53
N ARG A 105 15.45 -11.06 2.73
CA ARG A 105 14.81 -9.86 2.13
C ARG A 105 14.81 -9.91 0.61
N GLY A 106 15.92 -10.36 -0.01
CA GLY A 106 16.02 -10.53 -1.45
C GLY A 106 15.03 -11.57 -2.00
N CYS A 107 14.91 -12.70 -1.31
CA CYS A 107 13.96 -13.78 -1.63
C CYS A 107 12.50 -13.28 -1.58
N LEU A 108 12.15 -12.52 -0.53
CA LEU A 108 10.82 -11.92 -0.38
C LEU A 108 10.55 -10.87 -1.47
N SER A 109 11.51 -9.98 -1.77
CA SER A 109 11.35 -8.97 -2.81
C SER A 109 11.22 -9.56 -4.21
N GLN A 110 11.98 -10.63 -4.52
CA GLN A 110 11.83 -11.36 -5.79
C GLN A 110 10.45 -12.01 -5.93
N SER A 111 9.75 -12.21 -4.81
CA SER A 111 8.40 -12.75 -4.77
C SER A 111 7.33 -11.65 -4.61
N GLY A 112 7.71 -10.37 -4.76
CA GLY A 112 6.81 -9.22 -4.68
C GLY A 112 6.44 -8.76 -3.27
N LEU A 113 6.95 -9.42 -2.22
CA LEU A 113 6.65 -9.12 -0.82
C LEU A 113 7.58 -8.05 -0.27
N HIS A 114 7.14 -6.79 -0.38
CA HIS A 114 7.90 -5.65 0.09
C HIS A 114 7.43 -5.17 1.47
N GLY A 115 8.37 -4.66 2.26
CA GLY A 115 8.04 -3.97 3.51
C GLY A 115 7.29 -2.67 3.21
N ARG A 116 6.15 -2.48 3.86
CA ARG A 116 5.29 -1.29 3.76
C ARG A 116 4.76 -0.94 5.15
N ARG A 117 4.40 0.32 5.36
CA ARG A 117 3.68 0.70 6.59
C ARG A 117 2.26 0.10 6.53
N PRO A 118 1.79 -0.57 7.59
CA PRO A 118 0.42 -1.03 7.66
C PRO A 118 -0.51 0.19 7.68
N ARG A 119 -1.66 0.10 7.01
CA ARG A 119 -2.71 1.11 7.20
C ARG A 119 -3.32 0.94 8.58
N ARG A 120 -3.62 2.04 9.25
CA ARG A 120 -4.43 2.00 10.48
C ARG A 120 -5.89 2.00 10.05
N THR A 121 -6.63 0.97 10.40
CA THR A 121 -8.04 0.86 10.03
C THR A 121 -8.86 0.37 11.22
N PRO A 122 -10.10 0.83 11.37
CA PRO A 122 -11.02 0.25 12.34
C PRO A 122 -11.27 -1.23 12.01
N LEU A 123 -11.44 -2.06 13.04
CA LEU A 123 -11.88 -3.45 12.86
C LEU A 123 -13.38 -3.48 12.51
N LEU A 124 -13.73 -4.04 11.34
CA LEU A 124 -15.08 -4.03 10.81
C LEU A 124 -15.78 -5.38 10.97
N LYS A 125 -16.94 -5.39 11.63
CA LYS A 125 -17.85 -6.55 11.67
C LYS A 125 -18.62 -6.66 10.35
N GLY A 126 -19.21 -7.83 10.05
CA GLY A 126 -20.02 -8.05 8.83
C GLY A 126 -21.13 -7.01 8.64
N ASN A 127 -21.81 -6.64 9.72
CA ASN A 127 -22.87 -5.62 9.70
C ASN A 127 -22.32 -4.23 9.29
N HIS A 128 -21.11 -3.87 9.73
CA HIS A 128 -20.48 -2.60 9.34
C HIS A 128 -20.19 -2.60 7.83
N LYS A 129 -19.66 -3.72 7.30
CA LYS A 129 -19.38 -3.86 5.86
C LYS A 129 -20.66 -3.71 5.02
N LYS A 130 -21.77 -4.33 5.44
CA LYS A 130 -23.06 -4.20 4.76
C LYS A 130 -23.58 -2.76 4.77
N ALA A 131 -23.61 -2.11 5.94
CA ALA A 131 -24.09 -0.73 6.07
C ALA A 131 -23.25 0.27 5.26
N ARG A 132 -21.93 0.08 5.22
CA ARG A 132 -21.01 0.89 4.42
C ARG A 132 -21.24 0.71 2.92
N LEU A 133 -21.45 -0.52 2.47
CA LEU A 133 -21.75 -0.80 1.07
C LEU A 133 -23.09 -0.20 0.65
N GLU A 134 -24.11 -0.30 1.50
CA GLU A 134 -25.42 0.31 1.27
C GLU A 134 -25.29 1.84 1.18
N PHE A 135 -24.57 2.46 2.12
CA PHE A 135 -24.29 3.90 2.08
C PHE A 135 -23.61 4.31 0.77
N ALA A 136 -22.55 3.61 0.35
CA ALA A 136 -21.85 3.90 -0.89
C ALA A 136 -22.77 3.79 -2.11
N LYS A 137 -23.59 2.73 -2.20
CA LYS A 137 -24.56 2.55 -3.29
C LYS A 137 -25.63 3.65 -3.32
N MET A 138 -26.11 4.10 -2.17
CA MET A 138 -27.12 5.17 -2.08
C MET A 138 -26.59 6.54 -2.51
N HIS A 139 -25.27 6.76 -2.41
CA HIS A 139 -24.66 8.07 -2.60
C HIS A 139 -23.74 8.17 -3.83
N VAL A 140 -23.49 7.07 -4.55
CA VAL A 140 -22.60 7.06 -5.73
C VAL A 140 -23.09 7.98 -6.85
N ASP A 141 -24.41 8.05 -7.05
CA ASP A 141 -25.04 8.86 -8.11
C ASP A 141 -25.43 10.27 -7.63
N LYS A 142 -25.01 10.68 -6.42
CA LYS A 142 -25.29 12.03 -5.94
C LYS A 142 -24.48 13.06 -6.74
N PRO A 143 -25.09 14.17 -7.17
CA PRO A 143 -24.38 15.20 -7.92
C PRO A 143 -23.32 15.87 -7.05
N GLN A 144 -22.28 16.41 -7.67
CA GLN A 144 -21.21 17.11 -6.96
C GLN A 144 -21.73 18.28 -6.10
N SER A 145 -22.75 19.00 -6.57
CA SER A 145 -23.39 20.10 -5.83
C SER A 145 -24.00 19.65 -4.49
N PHE A 146 -24.38 18.38 -4.35
CA PHE A 146 -24.80 17.83 -3.07
C PHE A 146 -23.61 17.79 -2.10
N TRP A 147 -22.49 17.22 -2.52
CA TRP A 147 -21.28 17.07 -1.71
C TRP A 147 -20.63 18.41 -1.34
N GLU A 148 -20.70 19.39 -2.23
CA GLU A 148 -20.24 20.76 -1.96
C GLU A 148 -21.06 21.46 -0.86
N ASN A 149 -22.31 21.03 -0.67
CA ASN A 149 -23.22 21.54 0.35
C ASN A 149 -23.27 20.68 1.63
N VAL A 150 -22.37 19.69 1.78
CA VAL A 150 -22.23 18.93 3.04
C VAL A 150 -21.25 19.65 3.97
N LEU A 151 -21.70 19.93 5.19
CA LEU A 151 -20.85 20.35 6.28
C LEU A 151 -20.33 19.11 7.01
N TRP A 152 -19.07 18.78 6.79
CA TRP A 152 -18.36 17.68 7.43
C TRP A 152 -17.89 18.10 8.81
N THR A 153 -18.10 17.25 9.81
CA THR A 153 -17.70 17.55 11.20
C THR A 153 -17.03 16.34 11.83
N ASP A 154 -16.09 16.59 12.74
CA ASP A 154 -15.48 15.56 13.57
C ASP A 154 -14.76 16.14 14.78
N GLU A 155 -14.38 15.27 15.71
CA GLU A 155 -13.49 15.60 16.80
C GLU A 155 -12.12 14.93 16.67
N THR A 156 -11.08 15.75 16.66
CA THR A 156 -9.70 15.25 16.65
C THR A 156 -9.00 15.49 17.96
N LYS A 157 -8.18 14.52 18.37
CA LYS A 157 -7.39 14.57 19.60
C LYS A 157 -5.93 14.75 19.22
N LEU A 158 -5.35 15.89 19.58
CA LEU A 158 -3.92 16.15 19.41
C LEU A 158 -3.18 15.76 20.69
N GLU A 159 -2.29 14.78 20.58
CA GLU A 159 -1.40 14.33 21.66
C GLU A 159 -0.10 15.12 21.62
N LEU A 160 0.36 15.63 22.78
CA LEU A 160 1.60 16.42 22.90
C LEU A 160 2.86 15.58 22.64
N PHE A 161 2.81 14.27 22.95
CA PHE A 161 3.91 13.34 22.78
C PHE A 161 3.43 12.07 22.05
N GLY A 162 3.44 12.10 20.72
CA GLY A 162 3.04 10.93 19.91
C GLY A 162 4.06 9.79 20.00
N LYS A 163 3.62 8.57 20.35
CA LYS A 163 4.45 7.37 20.23
C LYS A 163 4.54 6.92 18.76
N THR A 164 5.63 7.27 18.09
CA THR A 164 6.03 6.71 16.79
C THR A 164 6.68 5.33 16.95
N HIS A 165 5.92 4.30 17.29
CA HIS A 165 6.38 2.94 17.01
C HIS A 165 6.21 2.68 15.51
N GLN A 166 7.33 2.69 14.77
CA GLN A 166 7.34 2.39 13.34
C GLN A 166 7.09 0.89 13.13
N LEU A 167 5.86 0.54 12.77
CA LEU A 167 5.49 -0.82 12.37
C LEU A 167 5.61 -0.98 10.85
N TYR A 168 6.11 -2.12 10.40
CA TYR A 168 6.18 -2.51 8.99
C TYR A 168 5.49 -3.87 8.81
N VAL A 169 4.77 -4.02 7.70
CA VAL A 169 4.16 -5.27 7.23
C VAL A 169 4.70 -5.62 5.84
N ARG A 170 4.85 -6.90 5.55
CA ARG A 170 5.26 -7.44 4.24
C ARG A 170 4.03 -7.79 3.42
N ARG A 171 3.76 -7.05 2.35
CA ARG A 171 2.56 -7.27 1.52
C ARG A 171 2.81 -7.03 0.04
N LEU A 172 1.93 -7.58 -0.80
CA LEU A 172 1.84 -7.26 -2.22
C LEU A 172 1.26 -5.85 -2.42
N LYS A 173 1.45 -5.28 -3.63
CA LYS A 173 1.09 -3.89 -3.96
C LYS A 173 -0.37 -3.56 -3.65
N ASN A 174 -1.31 -4.48 -3.94
CA ASN A 174 -2.75 -4.23 -3.90
C ASN A 174 -3.45 -4.74 -2.63
N GLU A 175 -2.72 -5.17 -1.60
CA GLU A 175 -3.29 -5.77 -0.39
C GLU A 175 -3.34 -4.82 0.81
N ALA A 176 -3.41 -3.51 0.57
CA ALA A 176 -3.25 -2.50 1.62
C ALA A 176 -4.31 -2.54 2.71
N ASN A 177 -5.52 -2.95 2.32
CA ASN A 177 -6.72 -2.89 3.16
C ASN A 177 -7.08 -4.26 3.74
N ASN A 178 -6.26 -5.29 3.51
CA ASN A 178 -6.48 -6.61 4.12
C ASN A 178 -6.24 -6.52 5.63
N GLU A 179 -7.12 -7.12 6.43
CA GLU A 179 -7.09 -7.03 7.90
C GLU A 179 -5.75 -7.52 8.52
N LYS A 180 -5.08 -8.49 7.88
CA LYS A 180 -3.74 -8.97 8.26
C LYS A 180 -2.62 -7.94 8.04
N ASN A 181 -2.86 -6.94 7.19
CA ASN A 181 -1.91 -5.91 6.78
C ASN A 181 -2.17 -4.55 7.44
N THR A 182 -3.15 -4.46 8.35
CA THR A 182 -3.52 -3.24 9.07
C THR A 182 -3.14 -3.35 10.55
N VAL A 183 -3.10 -2.23 11.28
CA VAL A 183 -2.83 -2.22 12.73
C VAL A 183 -3.97 -1.49 13.44
N PRO A 184 -4.52 -2.05 14.54
CA PRO A 184 -5.53 -1.36 15.34
C PRO A 184 -4.91 -0.16 16.06
N THR A 185 -5.68 0.93 16.17
CA THR A 185 -5.23 2.16 16.83
C THR A 185 -5.58 2.11 18.32
N VAL A 186 -4.59 2.30 19.20
CA VAL A 186 -4.80 2.55 20.63
C VAL A 186 -4.42 4.01 20.95
N LYS A 187 -5.20 4.69 21.79
CA LYS A 187 -4.88 6.02 22.35
C LYS A 187 -4.16 5.81 23.70
N HIS A 188 -3.40 6.78 24.23
CA HIS A 188 -3.03 7.00 25.66
C HIS A 188 -1.53 7.31 25.94
N GLY A 189 -1.28 8.51 26.48
CA GLY A 189 -0.06 8.97 27.19
C GLY A 189 0.35 10.41 26.85
N GLY A 190 0.67 11.26 27.84
CA GLY A 190 1.39 12.54 27.62
C GLY A 190 0.57 13.85 27.55
N GLY A 191 -0.71 13.83 27.91
CA GLY A 191 -1.58 15.02 27.80
C GLY A 191 -2.06 15.25 26.37
N SER A 192 -3.27 15.80 26.21
CA SER A 192 -3.91 15.93 24.91
C SER A 192 -5.01 16.96 24.92
N VAL A 193 -5.17 17.68 23.82
CA VAL A 193 -6.27 18.62 23.61
C VAL A 193 -7.23 18.03 22.58
N LEU A 194 -8.53 18.04 22.89
CA LEU A 194 -9.58 17.63 21.97
C LEU A 194 -10.11 18.87 21.25
N PHE A 195 -10.28 18.78 19.94
CA PHE A 195 -10.87 19.83 19.12
C PHE A 195 -12.10 19.28 18.42
N TRP A 196 -13.15 20.08 18.34
CA TRP A 196 -14.25 19.89 17.40
C TRP A 196 -14.03 20.82 16.22
N GLY A 197 -14.21 20.33 15.00
CA GLY A 197 -14.03 21.13 13.80
C GLY A 197 -15.06 20.79 12.73
N CYS A 198 -15.22 21.71 11.78
CA CYS A 198 -16.04 21.48 10.61
C CYS A 198 -15.49 22.15 9.36
N PHE A 199 -15.82 21.61 8.20
CA PHE A 199 -15.51 22.21 6.90
C PHE A 199 -16.49 21.76 5.81
N ALA A 200 -16.47 22.45 4.68
CA ALA A 200 -17.13 22.02 3.45
C ALA A 200 -16.17 22.17 2.26
N ALA A 201 -16.60 21.80 1.06
CA ALA A 201 -15.75 21.83 -0.13
C ALA A 201 -15.13 23.21 -0.41
N SER A 202 -15.84 24.30 -0.09
CA SER A 202 -15.38 25.67 -0.37
C SER A 202 -14.43 26.24 0.68
N ALA A 203 -14.57 25.89 1.96
CA ALA A 203 -13.81 26.51 3.05
C ALA A 203 -13.90 25.75 4.39
N THR A 204 -13.01 26.12 5.31
CA THR A 204 -13.03 25.68 6.71
C THR A 204 -14.01 26.49 7.56
N GLY A 205 -14.73 25.78 8.43
CA GLY A 205 -15.67 26.34 9.40
C GLY A 205 -14.99 26.74 10.70
N CYS A 206 -15.76 26.69 11.79
CA CYS A 206 -15.25 26.91 13.13
C CYS A 206 -14.45 25.69 13.64
N LEU A 207 -13.47 25.99 14.50
CA LEU A 207 -12.69 25.03 15.27
C LEU A 207 -12.81 25.42 16.74
N GLU A 208 -13.33 24.54 17.59
CA GLU A 208 -13.52 24.78 19.02
C GLU A 208 -12.68 23.81 19.86
N VAL A 209 -11.96 24.35 20.84
CA VAL A 209 -11.25 23.55 21.85
C VAL A 209 -12.27 22.96 22.81
N VAL A 210 -12.25 21.64 22.98
CA VAL A 210 -13.12 20.94 23.91
C VAL A 210 -12.35 20.65 25.20
N GLN A 211 -12.81 21.26 26.29
CA GLN A 211 -12.19 21.08 27.60
C GLN A 211 -12.69 19.78 28.25
N GLY A 212 -11.76 18.87 28.57
CA GLY A 212 -12.07 17.63 29.26
C GLY A 212 -12.81 16.60 28.39
N GLN A 213 -13.58 15.73 29.04
CA GLN A 213 -14.37 14.72 28.36
C GLN A 213 -15.72 15.30 27.94
N MET A 214 -15.97 15.35 26.63
CA MET A 214 -17.21 15.88 26.06
C MET A 214 -18.42 14.98 26.35
N LYS A 215 -19.43 15.52 27.04
CA LYS A 215 -20.73 14.88 27.20
C LYS A 215 -21.70 15.32 26.10
N SER A 216 -22.88 14.71 26.09
CA SER A 216 -23.95 14.99 25.12
C SER A 216 -24.39 16.46 25.10
N GLN A 217 -24.52 17.09 26.27
CA GLN A 217 -24.95 18.49 26.39
C GLN A 217 -23.85 19.45 25.94
N ASP A 218 -22.59 19.15 26.28
CA ASP A 218 -21.44 19.93 25.81
C ASP A 218 -21.38 19.91 24.27
N TYR A 219 -21.60 18.74 23.68
CA TYR A 219 -21.68 18.57 22.23
C TYR A 219 -22.80 19.42 21.61
N GLN A 220 -24.02 19.39 22.17
CA GLN A 220 -25.13 20.24 21.72
C GLN A 220 -24.75 21.73 21.78
N GLY A 221 -24.11 22.16 22.87
CA GLY A 221 -23.63 23.54 23.01
C GLY A 221 -22.58 23.92 21.96
N ILE A 222 -21.64 23.02 21.65
CA ILE A 222 -20.65 23.21 20.57
C ILE A 222 -21.37 23.35 19.23
N LEU A 223 -22.34 22.48 18.93
CA LEU A 223 -23.09 22.56 17.67
C LEU A 223 -23.86 23.88 17.57
N ASP A 224 -24.51 24.31 18.65
CA ASP A 224 -25.30 25.55 18.70
C ASP A 224 -24.43 26.78 18.40
N ARG A 225 -23.24 26.84 19.01
CA ARG A 225 -22.30 27.94 18.84
C ARG A 225 -21.65 27.97 17.46
N ASN A 226 -21.41 26.82 16.83
CA ASN A 226 -20.49 26.75 15.70
C ASN A 226 -21.10 26.39 14.35
N VAL A 227 -22.17 25.59 14.30
CA VAL A 227 -22.68 25.06 13.02
C VAL A 227 -23.24 26.18 12.15
N LEU A 228 -24.21 26.95 12.66
CA LEU A 228 -24.84 28.01 11.85
C LEU A 228 -23.87 29.14 11.49
N PRO A 229 -22.98 29.61 12.38
CA PRO A 229 -21.92 30.54 11.98
C PRO A 229 -21.02 29.98 10.89
N SER A 230 -20.65 28.70 10.95
CA SER A 230 -19.84 28.04 9.91
C SER A 230 -20.59 27.97 8.58
N VAL A 231 -21.86 27.53 8.57
CA VAL A 231 -22.73 27.50 7.37
C VAL A 231 -22.78 28.86 6.70
N ARG A 232 -22.95 29.95 7.48
CA ARG A 232 -23.00 31.32 6.97
C ARG A 232 -21.65 31.80 6.45
N LYS A 233 -20.57 31.55 7.20
CA LYS A 233 -19.19 31.94 6.83
C LYS A 233 -18.74 31.27 5.54
N ILE A 234 -19.03 29.97 5.40
CA ILE A 234 -18.65 29.15 4.24
C ILE A 234 -19.55 29.47 3.02
N GLY A 235 -20.76 30.00 3.25
CA GLY A 235 -21.71 30.34 2.19
C GLY A 235 -22.53 29.15 1.69
N LEU A 236 -22.79 28.15 2.54
CA LEU A 236 -23.59 26.99 2.16
C LEU A 236 -25.06 27.37 1.93
N SER A 237 -25.72 26.63 1.03
CA SER A 237 -27.11 26.90 0.66
C SER A 237 -28.05 26.76 1.85
N ARG A 238 -28.72 27.86 2.24
CA ARG A 238 -29.64 27.91 3.40
C ARG A 238 -30.77 26.87 3.36
N ARG A 239 -31.13 26.37 2.17
CA ARG A 239 -32.26 25.43 1.99
C ARG A 239 -31.85 23.98 1.77
N SER A 240 -30.57 23.71 1.46
CA SER A 240 -30.14 22.37 1.00
C SER A 240 -28.86 21.86 1.63
N TRP A 241 -28.23 22.62 2.53
CA TRP A 241 -27.07 22.14 3.25
C TRP A 241 -27.40 20.92 4.10
N VAL A 242 -26.42 20.01 4.21
CA VAL A 242 -26.55 18.76 4.95
C VAL A 242 -25.49 18.73 6.03
N PHE A 243 -25.90 18.37 7.25
CA PHE A 243 -25.02 18.18 8.38
C PHE A 243 -24.51 16.74 8.43
N GLN A 244 -23.20 16.55 8.44
CA GLN A 244 -22.60 15.23 8.69
C GLN A 244 -22.00 15.18 10.10
N GLN A 245 -22.30 14.10 10.82
CA GLN A 245 -21.65 13.70 12.08
C GLN A 245 -21.48 12.17 12.08
N ASP A 246 -20.57 11.66 12.90
CA ASP A 246 -20.42 10.21 13.07
C ASP A 246 -21.50 9.62 14.01
N ASN A 247 -21.49 8.29 14.17
CA ASN A 247 -22.43 7.58 15.06
C ASN A 247 -21.86 7.35 16.47
N GLY A 248 -21.06 8.29 16.98
CA GLY A 248 -20.54 8.24 18.33
C GLY A 248 -21.67 8.24 19.38
N PRO A 249 -21.48 7.61 20.57
CA PRO A 249 -22.55 7.48 21.57
C PRO A 249 -23.23 8.79 21.97
N LYS A 250 -22.48 9.89 22.02
CA LYS A 250 -22.96 11.24 22.35
C LYS A 250 -23.79 11.87 21.22
N HIS A 251 -23.53 11.49 19.97
CA HIS A 251 -24.29 11.96 18.80
C HIS A 251 -25.61 11.22 18.70
N THR A 252 -25.61 9.91 18.99
CA THR A 252 -26.79 9.04 18.94
C THR A 252 -27.62 9.03 20.23
N ALA A 253 -27.18 9.74 21.27
CA ALA A 253 -27.91 9.84 22.53
C ALA A 253 -29.31 10.43 22.30
N LYS A 254 -30.30 9.93 23.05
CA LYS A 254 -31.72 10.34 22.88
C LYS A 254 -31.91 11.85 22.95
N ASN A 255 -31.27 12.51 23.93
CA ASN A 255 -31.33 13.96 24.10
C ASN A 255 -30.70 14.73 22.91
N THR A 256 -29.58 14.27 22.36
CA THR A 256 -28.93 14.89 21.21
C THR A 256 -29.78 14.69 19.95
N GLN A 257 -30.37 13.53 19.77
CA GLN A 257 -31.26 13.26 18.64
C GLN A 257 -32.56 14.08 18.74
N GLU A 258 -33.10 14.29 19.94
CA GLU A 258 -34.23 15.21 20.18
C GLU A 258 -33.85 16.64 19.83
N TRP A 259 -32.74 17.14 20.37
CA TRP A 259 -32.22 18.48 20.08
C TRP A 259 -31.98 18.72 18.59
N LEU A 260 -31.39 17.74 17.88
CA LEU A 260 -31.16 17.85 16.44
C LEU A 260 -32.48 17.89 15.63
N ARG A 261 -33.53 17.18 16.08
CA ARG A 261 -34.87 17.27 15.46
C ARG A 261 -35.47 18.67 15.64
N GLU A 262 -35.28 19.30 16.79
CA GLU A 262 -35.74 20.68 17.05
C GLU A 262 -35.04 21.69 16.16
N LYS A 263 -33.76 21.47 15.83
CA LYS A 263 -32.99 22.32 14.91
C LYS A 263 -33.45 22.22 13.45
N ARG A 264 -34.19 21.18 13.09
CA ARG A 264 -34.69 20.91 11.71
C ARG A 264 -33.57 20.87 10.66
N TRP A 265 -32.39 20.36 11.04
CA TRP A 265 -31.28 20.19 10.12
C TRP A 265 -31.41 18.86 9.36
N THR A 266 -30.98 18.85 8.10
CA THR A 266 -30.88 17.61 7.32
C THR A 266 -29.60 16.89 7.72
N ILE A 267 -29.71 15.71 8.32
CA ILE A 267 -28.55 14.93 8.78
C ILE A 267 -28.21 13.87 7.74
N LEU A 268 -26.94 13.78 7.36
CA LEU A 268 -26.44 12.71 6.50
C LEU A 268 -26.43 11.38 7.26
N LYS A 269 -27.14 10.37 6.75
CA LYS A 269 -27.10 9.01 7.31
C LYS A 269 -25.67 8.48 7.21
N TRP A 270 -25.03 8.21 8.34
CA TRP A 270 -23.64 7.77 8.37
C TRP A 270 -23.49 6.29 8.74
N PRO A 271 -22.62 5.51 8.08
CA PRO A 271 -22.30 4.15 8.52
C PRO A 271 -21.24 4.15 9.64
N SER A 272 -21.49 3.42 10.73
CA SER A 272 -20.55 3.33 11.86
C SER A 272 -19.17 2.79 11.45
N MET A 273 -18.12 3.21 12.16
CA MET A 273 -16.71 2.81 11.92
C MET A 273 -16.24 3.15 10.49
N SER A 274 -16.53 4.36 10.02
CA SER A 274 -16.20 4.80 8.66
C SER A 274 -15.42 6.12 8.57
N PRO A 275 -14.27 6.24 9.26
CA PRO A 275 -13.45 7.44 9.18
C PRO A 275 -12.91 7.68 7.76
N ASP A 276 -12.68 6.61 6.99
CA ASP A 276 -12.21 6.69 5.60
C ASP A 276 -13.25 7.25 4.60
N LEU A 277 -14.51 7.36 5.03
CA LEU A 277 -15.54 8.03 4.24
C LEU A 277 -15.66 9.52 4.60
N ASN A 278 -15.11 9.95 5.75
CA ASN A 278 -15.19 11.32 6.22
C ASN A 278 -13.98 12.12 5.71
N PRO A 279 -14.14 13.08 4.78
CA PRO A 279 -13.03 13.83 4.21
C PRO A 279 -12.23 14.65 5.22
N ILE A 280 -12.78 14.98 6.40
CA ILE A 280 -12.07 15.76 7.44
C ILE A 280 -10.93 15.00 8.11
N GLU A 281 -10.88 13.68 7.95
CA GLU A 281 -9.85 12.79 8.49
C GLU A 281 -8.62 12.66 7.56
N HIS A 282 -8.62 13.35 6.41
CA HIS A 282 -7.64 13.19 5.32
C HIS A 282 -7.06 14.51 4.84
#